data_AF-A0A9D5CUN9-F1
#
_entry.id   AF-A0A9D5CUN9-F1
#
_cell.length_a   1.000
_cell.length_b   1.000
_cell.length_c   1.000
_cell.angle_alpha   90.00
_cell.angle_beta   90.00
_cell.angle_gamma   90.00
#
_symmetry.space_group_name_H-M   'P 1'
#
loop_
_entity.id
_entity.type
_entity.pdbx_description
1 polymer ?
#
loop_
_entity_poly.entity_id
_entity_poly.type
_entity_poly.pdbx_seq_one_letter_code
_entity_poly.pdbx_strand_id
1 'polypeptide(L)'
;MTSIPWGLLNEWASKEGLPSLEKSSTGIGMVFLPKDEIFKDEAKAVITKTFKNEGVEVLGWRPVPVNTNVVGYYAKETMPNIQQVLVKVPKEENADDIERELYICRKLVEKASKSEVWQDELYFVLCQIKL
;
A
#
# COMPACT_ATOMS: atom_id res chain seq x y z
N MET A 1 -10.06 -15.10 0.65
CA MET A 1 -9.82 -13.74 0.15
C MET A 1 -11.17 -13.02 0.21
N THR A 2 -11.34 -12.02 1.09
CA THR A 2 -12.61 -11.29 1.25
C THR A 2 -12.63 -10.07 0.32
N SER A 3 -13.83 -9.60 -0.05
CA SER A 3 -13.97 -8.31 -0.73
C SER A 3 -13.46 -7.16 0.13
N ILE A 4 -13.07 -6.06 -0.51
CA ILE A 4 -12.53 -4.87 0.17
C ILE A 4 -13.64 -4.23 1.04
N PRO A 5 -13.39 -3.97 2.34
CA PRO A 5 -14.36 -3.33 3.23
C PRO A 5 -14.39 -1.81 3.00
N TRP A 6 -15.02 -1.38 1.91
CA TRP A 6 -15.13 0.03 1.52
C TRP A 6 -15.77 0.93 2.58
N GLY A 7 -16.73 0.43 3.35
CA GLY A 7 -17.36 1.19 4.45
C GLY A 7 -16.35 1.61 5.52
N LEU A 8 -15.55 0.67 6.00
CA LEU A 8 -14.52 0.92 7.02
C LEU A 8 -13.45 1.91 6.52
N LEU A 9 -13.10 1.82 5.25
CA LEU A 9 -12.06 2.65 4.65
C LEU A 9 -12.55 4.07 4.40
N ASN A 10 -13.80 4.25 3.96
CA ASN A 10 -14.40 5.57 3.81
C ASN A 10 -14.59 6.29 5.16
N GLU A 11 -14.93 5.57 6.22
CA GLU A 11 -14.94 6.14 7.57
C GLU A 11 -13.55 6.62 8.02
N TRP A 12 -12.52 5.82 7.75
CA TRP A 12 -11.14 6.21 8.04
C TRP A 12 -10.70 7.41 7.19
N ALA A 13 -10.94 7.38 5.88
CA ALA A 13 -10.60 8.46 4.96
C ALA A 13 -11.29 9.77 5.37
N SER A 14 -12.56 9.71 5.78
CA SER A 14 -13.31 10.88 6.27
C SER A 14 -12.69 11.47 7.54
N LYS A 15 -12.19 10.63 8.46
CA LYS A 15 -11.50 11.09 9.68
C LYS A 15 -10.17 11.78 9.38
N GLU A 16 -9.44 11.30 8.38
CA GLU A 16 -8.17 11.86 7.94
C GLU A 16 -8.33 13.07 6.99
N GLY A 17 -9.56 13.42 6.61
CA GLY A 17 -9.84 14.53 5.69
C GLY A 17 -9.54 14.22 4.22
N LEU A 18 -9.49 12.93 3.85
CA LEU A 18 -9.27 12.47 2.48
C LEU A 18 -10.59 12.46 1.67
N PRO A 19 -10.51 12.60 0.33
CA PRO A 19 -11.68 12.50 -0.53
C PRO A 19 -12.30 11.10 -0.47
N SER A 20 -13.61 11.02 -0.78
CA SER A 20 -14.33 9.75 -0.82
C SER A 20 -13.65 8.76 -1.77
N LEU A 21 -13.41 7.54 -1.29
CA LEU A 21 -12.79 6.48 -2.07
C LEU A 21 -13.87 5.83 -2.94
N GLU A 22 -13.81 6.07 -4.25
CA GLU A 22 -14.69 5.42 -5.21
C GLU A 22 -14.15 4.05 -5.58
N LYS A 23 -15.02 3.03 -5.55
CA LYS A 23 -14.62 1.63 -5.82
C LYS A 23 -14.06 1.43 -7.23
N SER A 24 -14.49 2.25 -8.17
CA SER A 24 -14.13 2.18 -9.59
C SER A 24 -12.75 2.76 -9.90
N SER A 25 -12.23 3.67 -9.08
CA SER A 25 -10.99 4.41 -9.36
C SER A 25 -9.94 4.32 -8.25
N THR A 26 -10.24 3.59 -7.16
CA THR A 26 -9.37 3.46 -6.00
C THR A 26 -8.81 2.04 -5.86
N GLY A 27 -7.49 1.94 -5.65
CA GLY A 27 -6.78 0.73 -5.29
C GLY A 27 -6.26 0.75 -3.86
N ILE A 28 -5.99 -0.44 -3.31
CA ILE A 28 -5.42 -0.59 -1.96
C ILE A 28 -4.25 -1.55 -2.01
N GLY A 29 -3.05 -1.05 -1.70
CA GLY A 29 -1.87 -1.89 -1.53
C GLY A 29 -1.65 -2.25 -0.08
N MET A 30 -1.32 -3.51 0.21
CA MET A 30 -0.77 -3.90 1.50
C MET A 30 0.75 -3.94 1.40
N VAL A 31 1.41 -3.17 2.26
CA VAL A 31 2.86 -2.94 2.21
C VAL A 31 3.44 -3.36 3.54
N PHE A 32 4.46 -4.20 3.48
CA PHE A 32 5.30 -4.55 4.60
C PHE A 32 6.56 -3.71 4.48
N LEU A 33 6.69 -2.74 5.37
CA LEU A 33 7.82 -1.83 5.43
C LEU A 33 8.87 -2.34 6.44
N PRO A 34 10.13 -1.93 6.26
CA PRO A 34 11.19 -2.15 7.24
C PRO A 34 10.80 -1.66 8.63
N LYS A 35 11.41 -2.26 9.66
CA LYS A 35 11.14 -1.89 11.05
C LYS A 35 11.75 -0.54 11.42
N ASP A 36 12.92 -0.25 10.85
CA ASP A 36 13.63 1.01 11.07
C ASP A 36 12.88 2.19 10.45
N GLU A 37 12.76 3.28 11.22
CA GLU A 37 12.00 4.46 10.78
C GLU A 37 12.61 5.13 9.55
N ILE A 38 13.94 5.14 9.45
CA ILE A 38 14.67 5.74 8.32
C ILE A 38 14.36 4.97 7.04
N PHE A 39 14.56 3.64 7.04
CA PHE A 39 14.28 2.80 5.89
C PHE A 39 12.79 2.75 5.54
N LYS A 40 11.90 2.83 6.53
CA LYS A 40 10.46 2.97 6.33
C LYS A 40 10.12 4.24 5.55
N ASP A 41 10.71 5.38 5.91
CA ASP A 41 10.43 6.65 5.24
C ASP A 41 11.06 6.72 3.84
N GLU A 42 12.26 6.14 3.65
CA GLU A 42 12.88 5.96 2.34
C GLU A 42 12.02 5.07 1.43
N ALA A 43 11.58 3.91 1.92
CA ALA A 43 10.72 3.00 1.17
C ALA A 43 9.41 3.69 0.75
N LYS A 44 8.77 4.42 1.66
CA LYS A 44 7.59 5.24 1.34
C LYS A 44 7.88 6.27 0.26
N ALA A 45 9.00 6.97 0.36
CA ALA A 45 9.38 7.97 -0.64
C ALA A 45 9.59 7.34 -2.03
N VAL A 46 10.26 6.19 -2.11
CA VAL A 46 10.45 5.44 -3.36
C VAL A 46 9.12 5.00 -3.95
N ILE A 47 8.22 4.46 -3.12
CA ILE A 47 6.87 4.05 -3.53
C ILE A 47 6.10 5.27 -4.05
N THR A 48 5.98 6.34 -3.27
CA THR A 48 5.25 7.55 -3.69
C THR A 48 5.82 8.15 -4.97
N LYS A 49 7.15 8.16 -5.15
CA LYS A 49 7.79 8.66 -6.38
C LYS A 49 7.46 7.78 -7.58
N THR A 50 7.51 6.46 -7.43
CA THR A 50 7.21 5.50 -8.50
C THR A 50 5.75 5.62 -8.94
N PHE A 51 4.82 5.67 -7.98
CA PHE A 51 3.40 5.81 -8.25
C PHE A 51 3.09 7.13 -8.95
N LYS A 52 3.70 8.24 -8.48
CA LYS A 52 3.56 9.55 -9.12
C LYS A 52 4.08 9.57 -10.56
N ASN A 53 5.14 8.81 -10.87
CA ASN A 53 5.70 8.71 -12.21
C ASN A 53 4.76 7.98 -13.19
N GLU A 54 4.06 6.95 -12.72
CA GLU A 54 3.05 6.24 -13.51
C GLU A 54 1.71 7.01 -13.59
N GLY A 55 1.58 8.13 -12.86
CA GLY A 55 0.35 8.92 -12.82
C GLY A 55 -0.70 8.39 -11.84
N VAL A 56 -0.29 7.52 -10.91
CA VAL A 56 -1.11 7.04 -9.81
C VAL A 56 -0.94 7.98 -8.61
N GLU A 57 -2.05 8.46 -8.07
CA GLU A 57 -2.06 9.35 -6.92
C GLU A 57 -2.11 8.53 -5.62
N VAL A 58 -1.16 8.78 -4.71
CA VAL A 58 -1.20 8.19 -3.37
C VAL A 58 -2.03 9.09 -2.47
N LEU A 59 -3.21 8.61 -2.06
CA LEU A 59 -4.12 9.37 -1.19
C LEU A 59 -3.64 9.37 0.26
N GLY A 60 -3.10 8.24 0.73
CA GLY A 60 -2.65 8.16 2.11
C GLY A 60 -2.15 6.78 2.52
N TRP A 61 -1.55 6.74 3.72
CA TRP A 61 -1.03 5.54 4.34
C TRP A 61 -1.81 5.25 5.61
N ARG A 62 -2.44 4.09 5.66
CA ARG A 62 -3.21 3.60 6.80
C ARG A 62 -2.40 2.53 7.54
N PRO A 63 -1.95 2.77 8.78
CA PRO A 63 -1.36 1.71 9.58
C PRO A 63 -2.42 0.64 9.89
N VAL A 64 -2.07 -0.65 9.70
CA VAL A 64 -3.00 -1.73 10.03
C VAL A 64 -2.96 -1.94 11.54
N PRO A 65 -4.11 -1.91 12.25
CA PRO A 65 -4.15 -2.17 13.67
C PRO A 65 -3.81 -3.65 13.91
N VAL A 66 -2.60 -3.92 14.40
CA VAL A 66 -2.17 -5.27 14.79
C VAL A 66 -2.08 -5.34 16.31
N ASN A 67 -2.73 -6.36 16.88
CA ASN A 67 -2.62 -6.64 18.30
C ASN A 67 -1.34 -7.45 18.55
N THR A 68 -0.31 -6.80 19.08
CA THR A 68 0.96 -7.46 19.37
C THR A 68 0.87 -8.41 20.57
N ASN A 69 -0.16 -8.33 21.44
CA ASN A 69 -0.26 -9.18 22.64
C ASN A 69 -0.50 -10.66 22.33
N VAL A 70 -1.07 -10.99 21.17
CA VAL A 70 -1.30 -12.38 20.73
C VAL A 70 -0.11 -12.97 19.97
N VAL A 71 0.89 -12.14 19.65
CA VAL A 71 2.06 -12.55 18.86
C VAL A 71 3.10 -13.15 19.80
N GLY A 72 3.54 -14.37 19.51
CA GLY A 72 4.61 -15.03 20.26
C GLY A 72 5.90 -14.23 20.24
N TYR A 73 6.75 -14.41 21.25
CA TYR A 73 7.99 -13.63 21.44
C TYR A 73 8.86 -13.55 20.18
N TYR A 74 9.16 -14.69 19.56
CA TYR A 74 9.96 -14.74 18.33
C TYR A 74 9.30 -14.07 17.12
N ALA A 75 7.97 -14.10 17.04
CA ALA A 75 7.24 -13.47 15.94
C ALA A 75 7.14 -11.95 16.10
N LYS A 76 7.33 -11.40 17.32
CA LYS A 76 7.42 -9.95 17.55
C LYS A 76 8.73 -9.36 17.06
N GLU A 77 9.84 -10.10 17.20
CA GLU A 77 11.16 -9.59 16.82
C GLU A 77 11.27 -9.37 15.32
N THR A 78 10.75 -10.31 14.53
CA THR A 78 10.76 -10.30 13.05
C THR A 78 9.54 -9.64 12.42
N MET A 79 8.67 -9.00 13.21
CA MET A 79 7.43 -8.43 12.70
C MET A 79 7.73 -7.18 11.85
N PRO A 80 7.38 -7.17 10.55
CA PRO A 80 7.50 -5.98 9.72
C PRO A 80 6.40 -4.96 10.06
N ASN A 81 6.61 -3.71 9.64
CA ASN A 81 5.61 -2.67 9.81
C ASN A 81 4.56 -2.78 8.70
N ILE A 82 3.36 -3.24 9.04
CA ILE A 82 2.29 -3.48 8.07
C ILE A 82 1.47 -2.21 7.88
N GLN A 83 1.47 -1.68 6.66
CA GLN A 83 0.70 -0.50 6.28
C GLN A 83 -0.11 -0.78 5.03
N GLN A 84 -1.25 -0.10 4.92
CA GLN A 84 -2.06 -0.07 3.72
C GLN A 84 -1.85 1.26 3.02
N VAL A 85 -1.54 1.23 1.73
CA VAL A 85 -1.47 2.43 0.89
C VAL A 85 -2.77 2.53 0.09
N LEU A 86 -3.42 3.68 0.19
CA LEU A 86 -4.59 4.02 -0.61
C LEU A 86 -4.12 4.78 -1.83
N VAL A 87 -4.53 4.32 -3.01
CA VAL A 87 -4.12 4.90 -4.27
C VAL A 87 -5.31 5.15 -5.16
N LYS A 88 -5.26 6.23 -5.93
CA LYS A 88 -6.26 6.60 -6.91
C LYS A 88 -5.63 6.61 -8.28
N VAL A 89 -6.26 5.93 -9.23
CA VAL A 89 -5.86 5.95 -10.64
C VAL A 89 -6.83 6.88 -11.36
N PRO A 90 -6.46 8.15 -11.62
CA PRO A 90 -7.38 9.12 -12.21
C PRO A 90 -7.64 8.89 -13.71
N LYS A 91 -6.80 8.09 -14.36
CA LYS A 91 -6.69 8.02 -15.82
C LYS A 91 -7.61 6.98 -16.46
N GLU A 92 -8.12 6.03 -15.68
CA GLU A 92 -8.82 4.86 -16.22
C GLU A 92 -10.12 4.59 -15.48
N GLU A 93 -11.16 4.24 -16.24
CA GLU A 93 -12.50 3.95 -15.74
C GLU A 93 -12.77 2.44 -15.65
N ASN A 94 -11.93 1.62 -16.30
CA ASN A 94 -12.08 0.19 -16.39
C ASN A 94 -11.24 -0.52 -15.33
N ALA A 95 -11.85 -1.48 -14.62
CA ALA A 95 -11.21 -2.20 -13.53
C ALA A 95 -9.99 -3.02 -13.99
N ASP A 96 -10.05 -3.61 -15.19
CA ASP A 96 -8.95 -4.43 -15.73
C ASP A 96 -7.70 -3.59 -16.03
N ASP A 97 -7.90 -2.37 -16.54
CA ASP A 97 -6.78 -1.50 -16.89
C ASP A 97 -6.12 -0.95 -15.59
N ILE A 98 -6.93 -0.61 -14.58
CA ILE A 98 -6.40 -0.21 -13.26
C ILE A 98 -5.63 -1.36 -12.60
N GLU A 99 -6.13 -2.59 -12.67
CA GLU A 99 -5.42 -3.78 -12.18
C GLU A 99 -4.06 -3.94 -12.88
N ARG A 100 -4.02 -3.72 -14.20
CA ARG A 100 -2.79 -3.76 -14.99
C ARG A 100 -1.81 -2.65 -14.58
N GLU A 101 -2.26 -1.41 -14.41
CA GLU A 101 -1.44 -0.29 -13.97
C GLU A 101 -0.86 -0.54 -12.57
N LEU A 102 -1.69 -1.02 -11.64
CA LEU A 102 -1.25 -1.42 -10.30
C LEU A 102 -0.22 -2.56 -10.35
N TYR A 103 -0.40 -3.52 -11.25
CA TYR A 103 0.58 -4.58 -11.48
C TYR A 103 1.93 -4.01 -11.98
N ILE A 104 1.92 -3.08 -12.93
CA ILE A 104 3.13 -2.41 -13.42
C ILE A 104 3.81 -1.64 -12.29
N CYS A 105 3.05 -0.84 -11.53
CA CYS A 105 3.54 -0.10 -10.37
C CYS A 105 4.24 -1.03 -9.37
N ARG A 106 3.64 -2.20 -9.08
CA ARG A 106 4.27 -3.23 -8.23
C ARG A 106 5.60 -3.69 -8.80
N LYS A 107 5.67 -4.03 -10.09
CA LYS A 107 6.92 -4.48 -10.73
C LYS A 107 7.99 -3.39 -10.71
N LEU A 108 7.61 -2.13 -10.87
CA LEU A 108 8.52 -0.99 -10.81
C LEU A 108 9.04 -0.75 -9.40
N VAL A 109 8.18 -0.82 -8.37
CA VAL A 109 8.61 -0.76 -6.97
C VAL A 109 9.54 -1.91 -6.63
N GLU A 110 9.23 -3.14 -7.04
CA GLU A 110 10.12 -4.29 -6.87
C GLU A 110 11.48 -4.05 -7.55
N LYS A 111 11.51 -3.42 -8.73
CA LYS A 111 12.74 -3.11 -9.45
C LYS A 111 13.52 -1.96 -8.81
N ALA A 112 12.85 -0.92 -8.34
CA ALA A 112 13.46 0.23 -7.67
C ALA A 112 14.03 -0.15 -6.30
N SER A 113 13.35 -1.05 -5.59
CA SER A 113 13.79 -1.52 -4.27
C SER A 113 15.00 -2.46 -4.36
N LYS A 114 15.29 -3.03 -5.54
CA LYS A 114 16.45 -3.92 -5.74
C LYS A 114 17.81 -3.23 -5.60
N SER A 115 17.86 -1.91 -5.74
CA SER A 115 19.11 -1.16 -5.55
C SER A 115 19.33 -0.74 -4.09
N GLU A 116 18.36 -0.99 -3.21
CA GLU A 116 18.33 -0.46 -1.86
C GLU A 116 18.75 -1.51 -0.83
N VAL A 117 19.35 -1.05 0.27
CA VAL A 117 19.89 -1.94 1.33
C VAL A 117 18.78 -2.68 2.07
N TRP A 118 17.57 -2.11 2.10
CA TRP A 118 16.38 -2.66 2.77
C TRP A 118 15.53 -3.59 1.88
N GLN A 119 16.06 -4.03 0.74
CA GLN A 119 15.33 -4.88 -0.22
C GLN A 119 14.73 -6.14 0.41
N ASP A 120 15.47 -6.82 1.30
CA ASP A 120 15.05 -8.10 1.89
C ASP A 120 13.92 -7.96 2.92
N GLU A 121 13.69 -6.74 3.43
CA GLU A 121 12.63 -6.43 4.39
C GLU A 121 11.38 -5.83 3.75
N LEU A 122 11.47 -5.41 2.48
CA LEU A 122 10.34 -4.83 1.77
C LEU A 122 9.55 -5.93 1.05
N TYR A 123 8.38 -6.25 1.59
CA TYR A 123 7.41 -7.10 0.91
C TYR A 123 6.20 -6.27 0.48
N PHE A 124 5.95 -6.20 -0.82
CA PHE A 124 4.86 -5.40 -1.37
C PHE A 124 3.77 -6.32 -1.95
N VAL A 125 2.61 -6.36 -1.29
CA VAL A 125 1.44 -7.08 -1.77
C VAL A 125 0.39 -6.07 -2.15
N LEU A 126 0.42 -5.62 -3.40
CA LEU A 126 -0.70 -4.85 -3.94
C LEU A 126 -1.93 -5.77 -3.96
N CYS A 127 -2.93 -5.44 -3.15
CA CYS A 127 -4.16 -6.20 -3.10
C CYS A 127 -5.06 -5.67 -4.20
N GLN A 128 -5.43 -6.57 -5.10
CA GLN A 128 -6.30 -6.34 -6.25
C GLN A 128 -7.55 -5.54 -5.88
N ILE A 129 -8.00 -4.67 -6.79
CA ILE A 129 -9.38 -4.16 -6.81
C ILE A 129 -10.27 -5.35 -7.17
N LYS A 130 -10.56 -6.22 -6.21
CA LYS A 130 -11.65 -7.18 -6.39
C LYS A 130 -12.95 -6.45 -6.04
N LEU A 131 -13.62 -6.00 -7.10
CA LEU A 131 -15.05 -5.70 -7.12
C LEU A 131 -15.86 -6.81 -6.42
#